data_AF-A0A8C5ZAF1-F1
#
_entry.id   AF-A0A8C5ZAF1-F1
#
_cell.length_a   1.000
_cell.length_b   1.000
_cell.length_c   1.000
_cell.angle_alpha   90.00
_cell.angle_beta   90.00
_cell.angle_gamma   90.00
#
_symmetry.space_group_name_H-M   'P 1'
#
loop_
_entity.id
_entity.type
_entity.pdbx_description
1 polymer ?
#
loop_
_entity_poly.entity_id
_entity_poly.type
_entity_poly.pdbx_seq_one_letter_code
_entity_poly.pdbx_strand_id
1 'polypeptide(L)'
;RPPKPEPEAQTLDFTAKRLTGSLVAAEWRPEEGFVELKSPAGKFWQTMGFSEQGQQRLHPEEALYLLECGSIQLFHQDLPLSIQEAYQLLLSGDTVNFLQYQVFSHLKRLGYVVRRFQPSSILSPYERQLNLDGCAQRLQDGTGKRKRNTSSDPRVASSQRHWAGDRC
;
A
#
# COMPACT_ATOMS: atom_id res chain seq x y z
N ARG A 1 10.59 -51.59 32.54
CA ARG A 1 10.70 -50.11 32.53
C ARG A 1 10.95 -49.72 31.08
N PRO A 2 10.03 -49.03 30.39
CA PRO A 2 10.27 -48.61 29.02
C PRO A 2 11.41 -47.57 28.97
N PRO A 3 12.15 -47.48 27.86
CA PRO A 3 13.21 -46.50 27.70
C PRO A 3 12.61 -45.07 27.70
N LYS A 4 13.30 -44.14 28.36
CA LYS A 4 12.93 -42.72 28.34
C LYS A 4 13.15 -42.18 26.92
N PRO A 5 12.23 -41.37 26.37
CA PRO A 5 12.52 -40.63 25.15
C PRO A 5 13.51 -39.50 25.46
N GLU A 6 14.62 -39.47 24.72
CA GLU A 6 15.55 -38.34 24.70
C GLU A 6 14.89 -37.15 23.97
N PRO A 7 15.06 -35.90 24.43
CA PRO A 7 14.58 -34.75 23.69
C PRO A 7 15.54 -34.43 22.54
N GLU A 8 15.21 -34.89 21.33
CA GLU A 8 15.71 -34.31 20.09
C GLU A 8 15.06 -32.94 19.88
N ALA A 9 15.75 -31.88 20.30
CA ALA A 9 15.39 -30.51 19.96
C ALA A 9 16.66 -29.68 19.76
N GLN A 10 17.33 -29.92 18.64
CA GLN A 10 18.16 -28.88 18.01
C GLN A 10 17.34 -28.31 16.86
N THR A 11 16.31 -27.54 17.21
CA THR A 11 15.67 -26.63 16.25
C THR A 11 16.76 -25.67 15.82
N LEU A 12 17.15 -25.71 14.56
CA LEU A 12 18.22 -24.89 14.02
C LEU A 12 17.79 -23.41 14.03
N ASP A 13 18.17 -22.66 15.06
CA ASP A 13 18.16 -21.19 15.10
C ASP A 13 19.27 -20.59 14.21
N PHE A 14 19.28 -20.99 12.93
CA PHE A 14 20.25 -20.53 11.93
C PHE A 14 19.86 -19.21 11.22
N THR A 15 18.71 -18.62 11.56
CA THR A 15 18.16 -17.43 10.87
C THR A 15 18.10 -16.17 11.74
N ALA A 16 18.73 -16.16 12.93
CA ALA A 16 18.58 -15.06 13.90
C ALA A 16 19.83 -14.19 14.11
N LYS A 17 20.76 -14.14 13.14
CA LYS A 17 21.88 -13.17 13.23
C LYS A 17 22.47 -12.78 11.89
N ARG A 18 21.71 -12.06 11.07
CA ARG A 18 22.26 -11.38 9.89
C ARG A 18 21.81 -9.93 9.83
N LEU A 19 22.80 -9.07 10.09
CA LEU A 19 22.93 -7.65 9.73
C LEU A 19 21.81 -6.73 10.25
N THR A 20 22.16 -6.03 11.32
CA THR A 20 21.49 -4.87 11.93
C THR A 20 21.20 -3.74 10.94
N GLY A 21 20.17 -3.93 10.12
CA GLY A 21 19.28 -2.87 9.65
C GLY A 21 17.91 -3.14 10.28
N SER A 22 17.11 -2.10 10.50
CA SER A 22 15.74 -2.22 11.02
C SER A 22 14.83 -2.90 10.00
N LEU A 23 15.04 -4.20 9.73
CA LEU A 23 14.20 -4.99 8.85
C LEU A 23 12.80 -5.10 9.46
N VAL A 24 11.82 -4.64 8.72
CA VAL A 24 10.42 -4.74 9.12
C VAL A 24 9.94 -6.14 8.75
N ALA A 25 9.45 -6.87 9.75
CA ALA A 25 8.84 -8.17 9.54
C ALA A 25 7.50 -8.01 8.82
N ALA A 26 7.29 -8.83 7.79
CA ALA A 26 6.12 -8.82 6.93
C ALA A 26 5.63 -10.25 6.69
N GLU A 27 4.32 -10.47 6.56
CA GLU A 27 3.72 -11.78 6.35
C GLU A 27 2.87 -11.81 5.08
N TRP A 28 3.13 -12.81 4.22
CA TRP A 28 2.37 -13.04 3.00
C TRP A 28 1.11 -13.85 3.30
N ARG A 29 -0.04 -13.30 2.89
CA ARG A 29 -1.35 -13.96 2.96
C ARG A 29 -1.80 -14.32 1.54
N PRO A 30 -1.61 -15.57 1.06
CA PRO A 30 -1.98 -15.94 -0.29
C PRO A 30 -3.49 -15.86 -0.54
N GLU A 31 -4.32 -16.05 0.48
CA GLU A 31 -5.79 -15.95 0.39
C GLU A 31 -6.27 -14.52 0.11
N GLU A 32 -5.59 -13.53 0.67
CA GLU A 32 -5.93 -12.11 0.52
C GLU A 32 -5.19 -11.47 -0.67
N GLY A 33 -4.05 -12.03 -1.07
CA GLY A 33 -3.20 -11.47 -2.13
C GLY A 33 -2.42 -10.22 -1.70
N PHE A 34 -2.21 -10.04 -0.39
CA PHE A 34 -1.47 -8.92 0.18
C PHE A 34 -0.43 -9.38 1.21
N VAL A 35 0.54 -8.50 1.46
CA VAL A 35 1.55 -8.68 2.51
C VAL A 35 1.24 -7.73 3.67
N GLU A 36 1.08 -8.28 4.87
CA GLU A 36 0.81 -7.50 6.09
C GLU A 36 2.12 -7.20 6.84
N LEU A 37 2.32 -5.97 7.28
CA LEU A 37 3.48 -5.60 8.10
C LEU A 37 3.18 -5.87 9.58
N LYS A 38 4.02 -6.71 10.21
CA LYS A 38 3.93 -7.03 11.64
C LYS A 38 4.47 -5.93 12.56
N SER A 39 5.29 -5.03 12.03
CA SER A 39 5.89 -3.94 12.80
C SER A 39 5.47 -2.57 12.24
N PRO A 40 5.31 -1.56 13.12
CA PRO A 40 4.85 -0.25 12.70
C PRO A 40 5.87 0.36 11.73
N ALA A 41 5.37 0.63 10.53
CA ALA A 41 6.12 1.19 9.45
C ALA A 41 6.35 2.69 9.71
N GLY A 42 7.63 3.12 9.73
CA GLY A 42 8.00 4.54 9.91
C GLY A 42 7.58 5.44 8.73
N LYS A 43 8.10 6.67 8.67
CA LYS A 43 7.76 7.63 7.59
C LYS A 43 8.09 7.16 6.17
N PHE A 44 9.06 6.25 6.01
CA PHE A 44 9.47 5.70 4.72
C PHE A 44 8.34 5.00 3.96
N TRP A 45 7.37 4.48 4.71
CA TRP A 45 6.30 3.64 4.21
C TRP A 45 5.10 4.44 3.70
N GLN A 46 5.09 5.76 3.84
CA GLN A 46 3.99 6.60 3.33
C GLN A 46 3.88 6.56 1.79
N THR A 47 4.95 6.13 1.11
CA THR A 47 5.03 6.04 -0.35
C THR A 47 4.80 4.61 -0.87
N MET A 48 4.56 3.63 0.01
CA MET A 48 4.39 2.22 -0.33
C MET A 48 3.21 1.62 0.43
N GLY A 49 2.40 0.80 -0.23
CA GLY A 49 1.27 0.14 0.41
C GLY A 49 0.08 1.05 0.73
N PHE A 50 -0.82 0.49 1.52
CA PHE A 50 -2.04 1.13 1.98
C PHE A 50 -2.34 0.72 3.43
N SER A 51 -3.03 1.60 4.16
CA SER A 51 -3.51 1.25 5.49
C SER A 51 -4.92 0.68 5.41
N GLU A 52 -5.10 -0.50 5.96
CA GLU A 52 -6.41 -1.14 6.10
C GLU A 52 -6.55 -1.59 7.55
N GLN A 53 -7.66 -1.18 8.21
CA GLN A 53 -7.96 -1.55 9.60
C GLN A 53 -6.86 -1.18 10.63
N GLY A 54 -6.07 -0.15 10.36
CA GLY A 54 -4.98 0.29 11.24
C GLY A 54 -3.68 -0.49 11.09
N GLN A 55 -3.65 -1.49 10.22
CA GLN A 55 -2.44 -2.19 9.80
C GLN A 55 -1.95 -1.63 8.47
N GLN A 56 -0.66 -1.83 8.18
CA GLN A 56 -0.06 -1.47 6.89
C GLN A 56 0.03 -2.73 6.04
N ARG A 57 -0.55 -2.65 4.85
CA ARG A 57 -0.57 -3.73 3.86
C ARG A 57 0.15 -3.28 2.60
N LEU A 58 0.86 -4.21 1.97
CA LEU A 58 1.59 -3.98 0.74
C LEU A 58 1.03 -4.85 -0.37
N HIS A 59 1.13 -4.35 -1.60
CA HIS A 59 0.94 -5.17 -2.77
C HIS A 59 2.13 -6.12 -2.99
N PRO A 60 1.93 -7.27 -3.67
CA PRO A 60 2.99 -8.24 -3.94
C PRO A 60 4.22 -7.63 -4.63
N GLU A 61 4.03 -6.74 -5.61
CA GLU A 61 5.13 -6.06 -6.30
C GLU A 61 5.91 -5.09 -5.39
N GLU A 62 5.22 -4.43 -4.45
CA GLU A 62 5.86 -3.50 -3.52
C GLU A 62 6.66 -4.28 -2.48
N ALA A 63 6.10 -5.37 -1.96
CA ALA A 63 6.76 -6.24 -1.02
C ALA A 63 7.99 -6.91 -1.63
N LEU A 64 7.90 -7.40 -2.86
CA LEU A 64 9.03 -7.99 -3.58
C LEU A 64 10.16 -6.97 -3.77
N TYR A 65 9.84 -5.75 -4.17
CA TYR A 65 10.83 -4.68 -4.31
C TYR A 65 11.52 -4.33 -2.99
N LEU A 66 10.76 -4.24 -1.90
CA LEU A 66 11.31 -3.96 -0.58
C LEU A 66 12.17 -5.11 -0.05
N LEU A 67 11.83 -6.36 -0.41
CA LEU A 67 12.61 -7.54 -0.08
C LEU A 67 13.95 -7.53 -0.84
N GLU A 68 13.95 -7.20 -2.13
CA GLU A 68 15.19 -7.03 -2.92
C GLU A 68 16.11 -5.95 -2.35
N CYS A 69 15.51 -4.82 -1.91
CA CYS A 69 16.26 -3.72 -1.30
C CYS A 69 16.78 -4.07 0.11
N GLY A 70 16.42 -5.23 0.67
CA GLY A 70 16.78 -5.61 2.03
C GLY A 70 16.18 -4.66 3.08
N SER A 71 14.97 -4.15 2.85
CA SER A 71 14.25 -3.28 3.80
C SER A 71 13.24 -4.05 4.65
N ILE A 72 12.82 -5.24 4.19
CA ILE A 72 11.86 -6.10 4.88
C ILE A 72 12.35 -7.53 4.97
N GLN A 73 11.80 -8.25 5.95
CA GLN A 73 11.89 -9.70 6.02
C GLN A 73 10.49 -10.28 5.84
N LEU A 74 10.30 -11.04 4.78
CA LEU A 74 9.00 -11.57 4.39
C LEU A 74 8.87 -13.02 4.85
N PHE A 75 7.73 -13.35 5.48
CA PHE A 75 7.41 -14.65 6.03
C PHE A 75 6.19 -15.24 5.35
N HIS A 76 6.16 -16.56 5.21
CA HIS A 76 4.99 -17.32 4.78
C HIS A 76 4.87 -18.56 5.65
N GLN A 77 3.73 -18.72 6.33
CA GLN A 77 3.50 -19.83 7.29
C GLN A 77 4.62 -19.89 8.35
N ASP A 78 4.98 -18.73 8.92
CA ASP A 78 6.06 -18.55 9.90
C ASP A 78 7.48 -18.91 9.41
N LEU A 79 7.66 -19.23 8.13
CA LEU A 79 8.96 -19.47 7.52
C LEU A 79 9.44 -18.22 6.77
N PRO A 80 10.70 -17.78 6.97
CA PRO A 80 11.25 -16.66 6.21
C PRO A 80 11.44 -17.08 4.75
N LEU A 81 10.95 -16.26 3.83
CA LEU A 81 11.08 -16.51 2.40
C LEU A 81 12.42 -16.00 1.87
N SER A 82 13.04 -16.80 1.01
CA SER A 82 14.15 -16.36 0.18
C SER A 82 13.66 -15.43 -0.93
N ILE A 83 14.57 -14.63 -1.49
CA ILE A 83 14.25 -13.77 -2.63
C ILE A 83 13.74 -14.58 -3.83
N GLN A 84 14.31 -15.77 -4.07
CA GLN A 84 13.92 -16.65 -5.17
C GLN A 84 12.50 -17.19 -4.99
N GLU A 85 12.15 -17.64 -3.80
CA GLU A 85 10.79 -18.11 -3.49
C GLU A 85 9.77 -16.97 -3.58
N ALA A 86 10.13 -15.77 -3.11
CA ALA A 86 9.29 -14.60 -3.20
C ALA A 86 8.94 -14.25 -4.66
N TYR A 87 9.88 -14.37 -5.61
CA TYR A 87 9.57 -14.20 -7.03
C TYR A 87 8.51 -15.19 -7.52
N GLN A 88 8.62 -16.47 -7.13
CA GLN A 88 7.66 -17.49 -7.56
C GLN A 88 6.28 -17.26 -6.96
N LEU A 89 6.24 -16.93 -5.67
CA LEU A 89 4.98 -16.76 -4.93
C LEU A 89 4.27 -15.44 -5.28
N LEU A 90 4.99 -14.32 -5.36
CA LEU A 90 4.40 -12.99 -5.55
C LEU A 90 4.14 -12.64 -7.02
N LEU A 91 4.83 -13.28 -7.97
CA LEU A 91 4.61 -13.08 -9.41
C LEU A 91 3.85 -14.25 -10.05
N SER A 92 3.18 -15.06 -9.25
CA SER A 92 2.25 -16.05 -9.77
C SER A 92 1.18 -15.34 -10.61
N GLY A 93 0.94 -15.85 -11.82
CA GLY A 93 0.36 -15.13 -12.96
C GLY A 93 -1.02 -14.49 -12.77
N ASP A 94 -1.69 -14.78 -11.65
CA ASP A 94 -3.00 -14.23 -11.31
C ASP A 94 -2.93 -12.82 -10.70
N THR A 95 -1.77 -12.38 -10.20
CA THR A 95 -1.63 -11.10 -9.49
C THR A 95 -0.84 -10.05 -10.24
N VAL A 96 0.44 -10.32 -10.51
CA VAL A 96 1.39 -9.40 -11.16
C VAL A 96 2.30 -10.19 -12.08
N ASN A 97 2.41 -9.74 -13.33
CA ASN A 97 3.31 -10.37 -14.27
C ASN A 97 4.76 -9.88 -14.07
N PHE A 98 5.75 -10.71 -14.40
CA PHE A 98 7.16 -10.37 -14.26
C PHE A 98 7.54 -9.06 -14.96
N LEU A 99 7.00 -8.82 -16.17
CA LEU A 99 7.26 -7.59 -16.90
C LEU A 99 6.75 -6.34 -16.17
N GLN A 100 5.57 -6.43 -15.53
CA GLN A 100 5.01 -5.32 -14.75
C GLN A 100 5.91 -5.01 -13.56
N TYR A 101 6.37 -6.04 -12.87
CA TYR A 101 7.33 -5.90 -11.78
C TYR A 101 8.65 -5.26 -12.24
N GLN A 102 9.17 -5.65 -13.41
CA GLN A 102 10.38 -5.08 -13.96
C GLN A 102 10.23 -3.57 -14.23
N VAL A 103 9.12 -3.15 -14.84
CA VAL A 103 8.80 -1.72 -15.04
C VAL A 103 8.65 -1.00 -13.71
N PHE A 104 7.90 -1.58 -12.77
CA PHE A 104 7.71 -1.02 -11.43
C PHE A 104 9.04 -0.79 -10.71
N SER A 105 9.90 -1.81 -10.65
CA SER A 105 11.20 -1.72 -9.97
C SER A 105 12.12 -0.68 -10.60
N HIS A 106 12.08 -0.55 -11.94
CA HIS A 106 12.86 0.46 -12.65
C HIS A 106 12.42 1.87 -12.30
N LEU A 107 11.11 2.14 -12.32
CA LEU A 107 10.55 3.44 -11.95
C LEU A 107 10.82 3.78 -10.49
N LYS A 108 10.70 2.81 -9.58
CA LYS A 108 11.02 3.00 -8.16
C LYS A 108 12.49 3.38 -7.94
N ARG A 109 13.43 2.74 -8.63
CA ARG A 109 14.87 3.07 -8.55
C ARG A 109 15.19 4.48 -9.05
N LEU A 110 14.41 5.01 -9.99
CA LEU A 110 14.53 6.40 -10.45
C LEU A 110 13.93 7.42 -9.47
N GLY A 111 13.29 6.98 -8.38
CA GLY A 111 12.68 7.84 -7.37
C GLY A 111 11.23 8.23 -7.66
N TYR A 112 10.57 7.59 -8.62
CA TYR A 112 9.14 7.83 -8.87
C TYR A 112 8.27 7.17 -7.80
N VAL A 113 7.16 7.85 -7.45
CA VAL A 113 6.09 7.28 -6.63
C VAL A 113 5.12 6.54 -7.53
N VAL A 114 5.30 5.22 -7.65
CA VAL A 114 4.41 4.34 -8.41
C VAL A 114 3.31 3.80 -7.49
N ARG A 115 2.06 3.89 -7.93
CA ARG A 115 0.88 3.33 -7.25
C ARG A 115 0.06 2.50 -8.24
N ARG A 116 -0.73 1.55 -7.73
CA ARG A 116 -1.67 0.80 -8.58
C ARG A 116 -2.72 1.73 -9.18
N PHE A 117 -2.98 1.52 -10.46
CA PHE A 117 -4.00 2.25 -11.18
C PHE A 117 -5.39 1.84 -10.69
N GLN A 118 -6.20 2.80 -10.25
CA GLN A 118 -7.61 2.59 -9.89
C GLN A 118 -8.49 3.22 -10.96
N PRO A 119 -9.29 2.46 -11.72
CA PRO A 119 -10.16 3.02 -12.76
C PRO A 119 -11.12 4.09 -12.23
N SER A 120 -11.60 3.93 -11.01
CA SER A 120 -12.48 4.88 -10.30
C SER A 120 -11.81 6.22 -9.98
N SER A 121 -10.48 6.32 -10.07
CA SER A 121 -9.76 7.58 -9.93
C SER A 121 -9.84 8.44 -11.20
N ILE A 122 -10.18 7.85 -12.35
CA ILE A 122 -10.42 8.60 -13.58
C ILE A 122 -11.86 9.06 -13.60
N LEU A 123 -12.05 10.36 -13.40
CA LEU A 123 -13.35 10.99 -13.66
C LEU A 123 -13.65 11.00 -15.16
N SER A 124 -14.86 10.58 -15.50
CA SER A 124 -15.47 10.75 -16.82
C SER A 124 -15.49 12.25 -17.20
N PRO A 125 -15.40 12.62 -18.49
CA PRO A 125 -15.52 14.01 -18.93
C PRO A 125 -16.75 14.73 -18.36
N TYR A 126 -17.85 14.00 -18.19
CA TYR A 126 -19.08 14.51 -17.59
C TYR A 126 -18.94 14.79 -16.08
N GLU A 127 -18.26 13.91 -15.33
CA GLU A 127 -18.03 14.09 -13.89
C GLU A 127 -17.10 15.25 -13.58
N ARG A 128 -16.15 15.54 -14.48
CA ARG A 128 -15.27 16.72 -14.39
C ARG A 128 -16.05 18.02 -14.57
N GLN A 129 -17.03 18.05 -15.47
CA GLN A 129 -17.91 19.20 -15.64
C GLN A 129 -18.75 19.49 -14.38
N LEU A 130 -19.03 18.44 -13.60
CA LEU A 130 -19.80 18.53 -12.36
C LEU A 130 -18.94 18.78 -11.10
N ASN A 131 -17.62 18.98 -11.23
CA ASN A 131 -16.69 19.16 -10.09
C ASN A 131 -16.83 18.08 -9.01
N LEU A 132 -16.95 16.80 -9.42
CA LEU A 132 -17.04 15.65 -8.50
C LEU A 132 -15.66 15.15 -8.03
N ASP A 133 -14.61 15.92 -8.29
CA ASP A 133 -13.20 15.64 -7.97
C ASP A 133 -12.92 15.50 -6.47
N GLY A 134 -13.79 16.02 -5.61
CA GLY A 134 -13.66 15.90 -4.15
C GLY A 134 -14.04 14.54 -3.55
N CYS A 135 -14.78 13.69 -4.28
CA CYS A 135 -15.37 12.46 -3.72
C CYS A 135 -14.37 11.28 -3.71
N ALA A 136 -13.59 11.13 -4.79
CA ALA A 136 -12.69 9.99 -4.98
C ALA A 136 -11.43 10.06 -4.09
N GLN A 137 -10.96 11.27 -3.76
CA GLN A 137 -9.75 11.47 -2.95
C GLN A 137 -9.97 11.13 -1.46
N ARG A 138 -11.21 11.30 -0.97
CA ARG A 138 -11.52 11.20 0.47
C ARG A 138 -11.52 9.77 1.03
N LEU A 139 -11.54 8.74 0.16
CA LEU A 139 -11.49 7.34 0.60
C LEU A 139 -10.06 6.85 0.91
N GLN A 140 -9.02 7.56 0.46
CA GLN A 140 -7.61 7.18 0.72
C GLN A 140 -6.95 8.03 1.81
N ASP A 141 -7.41 9.27 2.04
CA ASP A 141 -6.76 10.24 2.95
C ASP A 141 -7.24 10.14 4.42
N GLY A 142 -7.43 8.92 4.90
CA GLY A 142 -7.91 8.64 6.25
C GLY A 142 -6.89 8.78 7.37
N THR A 143 -5.65 9.25 7.18
CA THR A 143 -4.70 9.50 8.29
C THR A 143 -3.66 10.59 7.99
N GLY A 144 -4.10 11.81 7.77
CA GLY A 144 -3.22 12.99 7.78
C GLY A 144 -3.90 14.14 8.48
N LYS A 145 -3.56 14.41 9.75
CA LYS A 145 -4.00 15.64 10.46
C LYS A 145 -3.41 16.87 9.76
N ARG A 146 -4.05 17.34 8.70
CA ARG A 146 -3.81 18.66 8.12
C ARG A 146 -4.60 19.65 8.97
N LYS A 147 -3.90 20.40 9.82
CA LYS A 147 -4.44 21.57 10.54
C LYS A 147 -4.87 22.59 9.49
N ARG A 148 -6.14 22.53 9.08
CA ARG A 148 -6.76 23.52 8.20
C ARG A 148 -6.99 24.77 9.03
N ASN A 149 -6.24 25.84 8.73
CA ASN A 149 -6.56 27.16 9.26
C ASN A 149 -7.98 27.51 8.82
N THR A 150 -8.80 27.81 9.80
CA THR A 150 -10.11 28.45 9.69
C THR A 150 -9.95 29.80 9.03
N SER A 151 -10.33 29.91 7.75
CA SER A 151 -10.83 31.18 7.22
C SER A 151 -12.34 31.07 7.13
N SER A 152 -12.97 31.87 7.97
CA SER A 152 -14.39 32.12 8.10
C SER A 152 -15.06 32.50 6.78
N ASP A 153 -16.16 31.84 6.49
CA ASP A 153 -17.26 32.40 5.70
C ASP A 153 -18.52 32.20 6.57
N PRO A 154 -19.37 33.21 6.79
CA PRO A 154 -20.52 33.33 5.88
C PRO A 154 -21.06 34.76 5.70
N ARG A 155 -21.68 35.04 4.55
CA ARG A 155 -23.12 35.36 4.51
C ARG A 155 -23.70 35.51 3.10
N VAL A 156 -24.77 34.76 2.89
CA VAL A 156 -25.79 34.81 1.82
C VAL A 156 -26.80 35.93 2.11
N ALA A 157 -27.27 36.62 1.06
CA ALA A 157 -28.65 37.14 0.87
C ALA A 157 -28.73 37.82 -0.53
N SER A 158 -29.29 37.17 -1.55
CA SER A 158 -30.68 37.30 -2.04
C SER A 158 -31.08 38.70 -2.56
N SER A 159 -31.39 38.84 -3.86
CA SER A 159 -32.76 39.14 -4.33
C SER A 159 -32.85 39.38 -5.85
N GLN A 160 -33.92 38.82 -6.42
CA GLN A 160 -34.74 39.28 -7.55
C GLN A 160 -34.27 39.18 -9.01
N ARG A 161 -35.07 38.37 -9.70
CA ARG A 161 -35.30 38.31 -11.15
C ARG A 161 -36.04 39.58 -11.59
N HIS A 162 -35.70 40.13 -12.76
CA HIS A 162 -36.65 40.88 -13.57
C HIS A 162 -36.34 40.69 -15.06
N TRP A 163 -37.30 40.16 -15.80
CA TRP A 163 -37.29 40.06 -17.26
C TRP A 163 -37.96 41.31 -17.84
N ALA A 164 -37.29 42.00 -18.76
CA ALA A 164 -37.84 42.87 -19.79
C ALA A 164 -36.85 42.74 -20.97
N GLY A 165 -37.22 42.48 -22.22
CA GLY A 165 -38.50 42.73 -22.89
C GLY A 165 -38.35 43.84 -23.91
N ASP A 166 -37.35 43.81 -24.78
CA ASP A 166 -37.14 44.84 -25.81
C ASP A 166 -37.50 44.33 -27.21
N ARG A 167 -38.65 44.83 -27.68
CA ARG A 167 -39.02 45.01 -29.08
C ARG A 167 -38.61 46.43 -29.45
N CYS A 168 -37.79 46.58 -30.49
CA CYS A 168 -37.87 47.62 -31.51
C CYS A 168 -37.12 47.11 -32.75
#